data_AF-A0A3M7BZG3-F1
#
_entry.id   AF-A0A3M7BZG3-F1
#
_cell.length_a   1.000
_cell.length_b   1.000
_cell.length_c   1.000
_cell.angle_alpha   90.00
_cell.angle_beta   90.00
_cell.angle_gamma   90.00
#
_symmetry.space_group_name_H-M   'P 1'
#
loop_
_entity.id
_entity.type
_entity.pdbx_description
1 polymer ?
#
loop_
_entity_poly.entity_id
_entity_poly.type
_entity_poly.pdbx_seq_one_letter_code
_entity_poly.pdbx_strand_id
1 'polypeptide(L)'
;MTPLAKDASTSDGIDNAREEGNNELRFLIVGAGSRGAAYAAAVLRSGRAVVAGVVEPVPFKRQLLGSQYIWQETGSSKPHQEFNDWKDYITYERQRRKDAAAGLPVPPGMDGVFVCVRDGLHAPVVNDLAPLGLHIMCEKPLATSLSDCLSIQRTLNAQPEPRVFAIGHVLRYSPHNMLLRHLLLEEKVVGDVLSMEHTEPIGYWHFSHSYASIHLPSSISSVGSLKQFRRSMKPREAGSATNCLSCPMKDTCLYSAPKIYYDKHLEKDITKWPIDVVNPEVPGILQDQGKEAARSALFATLAEDYDAASAPPQDIEDRSWYGRCVWESDNDVCDDQTVTFTWGDDPAVDRGAKTAIFHMIAQTLAQCERRGRIYGTTGEIAYDSQSITVHDFKSGETKTYKPEVPVNSHHGGGDDGLTQCFLNAVQAVKEGSMDVAEAQRYYMGCTLEDVIRSHAAVFAAEEARRREKVISWKEWWQRNVVT
;
A
#
# COMPACT_ATOMS: atom_id res chain seq x y z
N MET A 1 2.03 -13.76 -19.10
CA MET A 1 0.72 -14.17 -18.55
C MET A 1 0.89 -14.35 -17.06
N THR A 2 -0.12 -14.10 -16.25
CA THR A 2 -0.31 -14.90 -15.03
C THR A 2 -1.59 -15.68 -15.30
N PRO A 3 -1.60 -17.03 -15.28
CA PRO A 3 -2.85 -17.76 -15.34
C PRO A 3 -3.75 -17.29 -14.19
N LEU A 4 -5.04 -17.11 -14.46
CA LEU A 4 -6.02 -17.17 -13.37
C LEU A 4 -5.81 -18.50 -12.67
N ALA A 5 -5.54 -18.47 -11.37
CA ALA A 5 -5.28 -19.66 -10.59
C ALA A 5 -6.55 -20.52 -10.54
N LYS A 6 -6.62 -21.51 -11.41
CA LYS A 6 -7.64 -22.54 -11.33
C LYS A 6 -7.41 -23.35 -10.06
N ASP A 7 -8.51 -23.63 -9.37
CA ASP A 7 -8.61 -24.62 -8.32
C ASP A 7 -7.70 -24.37 -7.11
N ALA A 8 -7.92 -23.22 -6.46
CA ALA A 8 -7.68 -23.07 -5.01
C ALA A 8 -8.75 -23.85 -4.22
N SER A 9 -8.83 -25.17 -4.42
CA SER A 9 -9.79 -26.04 -3.74
C SER A 9 -9.50 -26.07 -2.23
N THR A 10 -10.50 -25.79 -1.41
CA THR A 10 -10.37 -25.82 0.06
C THR A 10 -10.17 -27.24 0.57
N SER A 11 -8.93 -27.58 0.94
CA SER A 11 -8.60 -28.78 1.71
C SER A 11 -8.28 -28.38 3.16
N ASP A 12 -9.22 -28.58 4.08
CA ASP A 12 -8.95 -28.49 5.51
C ASP A 12 -7.96 -29.59 5.91
N GLY A 13 -6.75 -29.19 6.33
CA GLY A 13 -5.66 -30.12 6.62
C GLY A 13 -4.37 -29.40 6.96
N ILE A 14 -4.23 -28.95 8.21
CA ILE A 14 -2.95 -28.42 8.73
C ILE A 14 -2.09 -29.62 9.16
N ASP A 15 -1.25 -30.10 8.24
CA ASP A 15 -0.29 -31.17 8.51
C ASP A 15 1.07 -30.54 8.91
N ASN A 16 1.31 -30.46 10.22
CA ASN A 16 2.45 -29.74 10.81
C ASN A 16 3.72 -30.59 10.83
N ALA A 17 4.31 -30.82 9.65
CA ALA A 17 5.66 -31.34 9.51
C ALA A 17 6.33 -30.78 8.23
N ARG A 18 7.17 -29.74 8.38
CA ARG A 18 8.04 -29.24 7.31
C ARG A 18 9.49 -29.57 7.66
N GLU A 19 10.18 -30.30 6.78
CA GLU A 19 11.64 -30.41 6.85
C GLU A 19 12.27 -29.08 6.42
N GLU A 20 13.30 -28.60 7.11
CA GLU A 20 14.02 -27.36 6.78
C GLU A 20 14.85 -27.52 5.49
N GLY A 21 14.17 -27.52 4.34
CA GLY A 21 14.77 -27.65 3.03
C GLY A 21 15.59 -26.43 2.61
N ASN A 22 16.79 -26.65 2.10
CA ASN A 22 17.77 -25.64 1.67
C ASN A 22 17.34 -24.76 0.46
N ASN A 23 16.06 -24.73 0.11
CA ASN A 23 15.48 -23.96 -1.00
C ASN A 23 14.25 -23.12 -0.61
N GLU A 24 13.83 -23.11 0.66
CA GLU A 24 12.75 -22.23 1.13
C GLU A 24 13.16 -20.74 1.03
N LEU A 25 12.20 -19.85 0.74
CA LEU A 25 12.46 -18.41 0.73
C LEU A 25 12.30 -17.78 2.12
N ARG A 26 13.22 -16.89 2.49
CA ARG A 26 13.30 -16.31 3.83
C ARG A 26 13.21 -14.79 3.76
N PHE A 27 12.22 -14.20 4.44
CA PHE A 27 11.96 -12.77 4.39
C PHE A 27 12.05 -12.06 5.74
N LEU A 28 12.56 -10.83 5.70
CA LEU A 28 12.54 -9.86 6.78
C LEU A 28 11.28 -8.96 6.65
N ILE A 29 10.58 -8.68 7.75
CA ILE A 29 9.59 -7.58 7.80
C ILE A 29 10.23 -6.38 8.51
N VAL A 30 10.19 -5.20 7.89
CA VAL A 30 10.65 -3.94 8.50
C VAL A 30 9.44 -3.04 8.72
N GLY A 31 9.06 -2.81 9.97
CA GLY A 31 7.80 -2.19 10.38
C GLY A 31 6.72 -3.24 10.64
N ALA A 32 6.43 -3.51 11.92
CA ALA A 32 5.45 -4.50 12.38
C ALA A 32 4.05 -3.87 12.61
N GLY A 33 3.69 -2.89 11.79
CA GLY A 33 2.33 -2.34 11.74
C GLY A 33 1.35 -3.26 11.00
N SER A 34 0.12 -2.80 10.82
CA SER A 34 -0.96 -3.56 10.15
C SER A 34 -0.58 -4.03 8.73
N ARG A 35 0.19 -3.25 7.96
CA ARG A 35 0.72 -3.68 6.66
C ARG A 35 1.78 -4.78 6.80
N GLY A 36 2.73 -4.63 7.72
CA GLY A 36 3.74 -5.66 8.02
C GLY A 36 3.11 -7.00 8.42
N ALA A 37 2.11 -6.97 9.30
CA ALA A 37 1.35 -8.15 9.70
C ALA A 37 0.53 -8.75 8.54
N ALA A 38 -0.11 -7.92 7.69
CA ALA A 38 -0.86 -8.39 6.53
C ALA A 38 0.04 -9.16 5.53
N TYR A 39 1.24 -8.64 5.25
CA TYR A 39 2.20 -9.32 4.39
C TYR A 39 2.86 -10.52 5.06
N ALA A 40 3.18 -10.47 6.36
CA ALA A 40 3.68 -11.63 7.11
C ALA A 40 2.68 -12.81 7.02
N ALA A 41 1.38 -12.52 7.19
CA ALA A 41 0.32 -13.50 7.05
C ALA A 41 0.14 -13.99 5.60
N ALA A 42 0.31 -13.12 4.59
CA ALA A 42 0.26 -13.50 3.18
C ALA A 42 1.46 -14.38 2.75
N VAL A 43 2.66 -14.11 3.31
CA VAL A 43 3.86 -14.94 3.13
C VAL A 43 3.61 -16.36 3.63
N LEU A 44 3.11 -16.52 4.87
CA LEU A 44 2.77 -17.86 5.38
C LEU A 44 1.62 -18.52 4.60
N ARG A 45 0.56 -17.77 4.24
CA ARG A 45 -0.56 -18.31 3.42
C ARG A 45 -0.13 -18.81 2.05
N SER A 46 0.95 -18.29 1.47
CA SER A 46 1.49 -18.78 0.19
C SER A 46 2.00 -20.23 0.28
N GLY A 47 2.37 -20.68 1.49
CA GLY A 47 3.02 -21.96 1.75
C GLY A 47 4.44 -22.11 1.23
N ARG A 48 5.01 -21.12 0.50
CA ARG A 48 6.29 -21.21 -0.24
C ARG A 48 7.47 -20.53 0.46
N ALA A 49 7.22 -19.77 1.52
CA ALA A 49 8.17 -18.87 2.13
C ALA A 49 7.86 -18.65 3.62
N VAL A 50 8.90 -18.33 4.38
CA VAL A 50 8.81 -18.01 5.82
C VAL A 50 9.17 -16.57 6.11
N VAL A 51 8.52 -16.02 7.13
CA VAL A 51 8.99 -14.80 7.79
C VAL A 51 10.08 -15.22 8.77
N ALA A 52 11.32 -14.87 8.48
CA ALA A 52 12.49 -15.33 9.22
C ALA A 52 13.09 -14.26 10.16
N GLY A 53 12.62 -13.01 10.08
CA GLY A 53 12.94 -11.97 11.05
C GLY A 53 12.06 -10.72 10.97
N VAL A 54 12.08 -9.92 12.03
CA VAL A 54 11.33 -8.65 12.16
C VAL A 54 12.23 -7.52 12.66
N VAL A 55 12.06 -6.33 12.07
CA VAL A 55 12.63 -5.06 12.54
C VAL A 55 11.49 -4.13 12.93
N GLU A 56 11.44 -3.69 14.17
CA GLU A 56 10.42 -2.78 14.68
C GLU A 56 10.90 -2.12 15.98
N PRO A 57 10.86 -0.79 16.13
CA PRO A 57 11.30 -0.14 17.37
C PRO A 57 10.36 -0.36 18.56
N VAL A 58 9.04 -0.53 18.35
CA VAL A 58 8.08 -0.75 19.45
C VAL A 58 8.11 -2.21 19.91
N PRO A 59 8.55 -2.53 21.15
CA PRO A 59 8.74 -3.92 21.58
C PRO A 59 7.47 -4.76 21.52
N PHE A 60 6.32 -4.19 21.89
CA PHE A 60 5.02 -4.88 21.82
C PHE A 60 4.69 -5.35 20.40
N LYS A 61 4.78 -4.46 19.40
CA LYS A 61 4.51 -4.79 17.99
C LYS A 61 5.49 -5.84 17.46
N ARG A 62 6.77 -5.71 17.82
CA ARG A 62 7.83 -6.65 17.42
C ARG A 62 7.58 -8.05 17.97
N GLN A 63 7.22 -8.16 19.24
CA GLN A 63 6.89 -9.43 19.90
C GLN A 63 5.55 -10.00 19.42
N LEU A 64 4.55 -9.16 19.14
CA LEU A 64 3.26 -9.59 18.57
C LEU A 64 3.45 -10.21 17.19
N LEU A 65 4.15 -9.55 16.27
CA LEU A 65 4.41 -10.11 14.93
C LEU A 65 5.31 -11.34 15.03
N GLY A 66 6.38 -11.29 15.81
CA GLY A 66 7.30 -12.42 15.96
C GLY A 66 6.65 -13.68 16.53
N SER A 67 5.87 -13.55 17.60
CA SER A 67 5.11 -14.68 18.17
C SER A 67 4.01 -15.20 17.23
N GLN A 68 3.42 -14.34 16.39
CA GLN A 68 2.41 -14.74 15.40
C GLN A 68 2.97 -15.36 14.11
N TYR A 69 4.21 -15.05 13.69
CA TYR A 69 4.69 -15.42 12.34
C TYR A 69 6.12 -15.98 12.25
N ILE A 70 6.91 -15.96 13.32
CA ILE A 70 8.38 -16.21 13.27
C ILE A 70 8.86 -17.21 14.33
N TRP A 71 8.29 -17.17 15.55
CA TRP A 71 8.70 -18.00 16.68
C TRP A 71 7.52 -18.60 17.46
N GLN A 72 6.43 -18.93 16.76
CA GLN A 72 5.27 -19.66 17.32
C GLN A 72 5.71 -20.91 18.10
N GLU A 73 6.54 -21.75 17.49
CA GLU A 73 6.93 -23.07 18.02
C GLU A 73 7.92 -22.99 19.20
N THR A 74 8.82 -21.99 19.20
CA THR A 74 9.83 -21.81 20.26
C THR A 74 9.34 -20.89 21.39
N GLY A 75 8.18 -20.25 21.23
CA GLY A 75 7.61 -19.27 22.18
C GLY A 75 8.49 -18.03 22.45
N SER A 76 9.63 -17.91 21.78
CA SER A 76 10.70 -16.96 22.07
C SER A 76 11.62 -16.78 20.88
N SER A 77 12.14 -15.57 20.71
CA SER A 77 13.03 -15.17 19.61
C SER A 77 14.45 -15.69 19.78
N LYS A 78 15.11 -15.98 18.66
CA LYS A 78 16.57 -16.15 18.58
C LYS A 78 17.21 -14.79 18.23
N PRO A 79 18.47 -14.50 18.61
CA PRO A 79 19.13 -13.19 18.37
C PRO A 79 19.31 -12.76 16.89
N HIS A 80 18.86 -13.56 15.92
CA HIS A 80 18.87 -13.26 14.49
C HIS A 80 17.45 -13.05 13.92
N GLN A 81 16.41 -13.10 14.75
CA GLN A 81 15.00 -13.03 14.34
C GLN A 81 14.32 -11.72 14.73
N GLU A 82 14.86 -10.93 15.67
CA GLU A 82 14.30 -9.62 16.04
C GLU A 82 15.38 -8.52 16.12
N PHE A 83 15.05 -7.33 15.65
CA PHE A 83 15.94 -6.15 15.63
C PHE A 83 15.14 -4.88 15.95
N ASN A 84 15.80 -3.87 16.52
CA ASN A 84 15.14 -2.64 16.95
C ASN A 84 15.17 -1.56 15.85
N ASP A 85 16.34 -1.38 15.22
CA ASP A 85 16.56 -0.53 14.04
C ASP A 85 17.02 -1.41 12.85
N TRP A 86 16.75 -0.99 11.61
CA TRP A 86 17.23 -1.69 10.41
C TRP A 86 18.77 -1.68 10.32
N LYS A 87 19.41 -0.69 10.96
CA LYS A 87 20.87 -0.59 11.12
C LYS A 87 21.43 -1.72 12.00
N ASP A 88 20.67 -2.22 12.97
CA ASP A 88 21.04 -3.40 13.77
C ASP A 88 21.08 -4.63 12.87
N TYR A 89 20.02 -4.82 12.06
CA TYR A 89 19.95 -5.91 11.06
C TYR A 89 21.08 -5.81 10.03
N ILE A 90 21.39 -4.63 9.49
CA ILE A 90 22.51 -4.41 8.56
C ILE A 90 23.85 -4.78 9.21
N THR A 91 24.04 -4.41 10.48
CA THR A 91 25.25 -4.74 11.24
C THR A 91 25.37 -6.25 11.46
N TYR A 92 24.26 -6.90 11.85
CA TYR A 92 24.16 -8.35 11.99
C TYR A 92 24.45 -9.08 10.67
N GLU A 93 23.75 -8.74 9.58
CA GLU A 93 23.88 -9.43 8.29
C GLU A 93 25.29 -9.25 7.69
N ARG A 94 25.90 -8.07 7.85
CA ARG A 94 27.30 -7.84 7.46
C ARG A 94 28.28 -8.69 8.27
N GLN A 95 28.00 -8.98 9.53
CA GLN A 95 28.83 -9.87 10.33
C GLN A 95 28.58 -11.34 9.98
N ARG A 96 27.31 -11.76 9.90
CA ARG A 96 26.87 -13.10 9.46
C ARG A 96 27.50 -13.51 8.13
N ARG A 97 27.64 -12.59 7.17
CA ARG A 97 28.32 -12.84 5.88
C ARG A 97 29.82 -13.04 6.00
N LYS A 98 30.52 -12.31 6.89
CA LYS A 98 31.95 -12.55 7.16
C LYS A 98 32.15 -13.90 7.83
N ASP A 99 31.31 -14.22 8.81
CA ASP A 99 31.37 -15.46 9.57
C ASP A 99 31.11 -16.66 8.64
N ALA A 100 30.11 -16.58 7.76
CA ALA A 100 29.88 -17.54 6.69
C ALA A 100 31.08 -17.70 5.75
N ALA A 101 31.69 -16.59 5.31
CA ALA A 101 32.88 -16.61 4.45
C ALA A 101 34.13 -17.16 5.15
N ALA A 102 34.17 -17.12 6.49
CA ALA A 102 35.18 -17.77 7.32
C ALA A 102 34.86 -19.24 7.64
N GLY A 103 33.75 -19.79 7.12
CA GLY A 103 33.33 -21.16 7.37
C GLY A 103 32.72 -21.41 8.75
N LEU A 104 32.35 -20.36 9.49
CA LEU A 104 31.69 -20.48 10.79
C LEU A 104 30.21 -20.84 10.60
N PRO A 105 29.61 -21.66 11.50
CA PRO A 105 28.19 -21.98 11.44
C PRO A 105 27.35 -20.73 11.75
N VAL A 106 26.51 -20.32 10.80
CA VAL A 106 25.60 -19.18 10.93
C VAL A 106 24.18 -19.56 10.52
N PRO A 107 23.16 -18.82 10.98
CA PRO A 107 21.80 -18.94 10.45
C PRO A 107 21.75 -18.66 8.93
N PRO A 108 20.79 -19.27 8.20
CA PRO A 108 20.51 -18.90 6.82
C PRO A 108 20.16 -17.40 6.69
N GLY A 109 20.57 -16.80 5.57
CA GLY A 109 20.28 -15.39 5.28
C GLY A 109 18.81 -15.13 4.92
N MET A 110 18.54 -13.87 4.57
CA MET A 110 17.27 -13.47 3.95
C MET A 110 17.47 -13.42 2.43
N ASP A 111 16.45 -13.85 1.68
CA ASP A 111 16.37 -13.62 0.24
C ASP A 111 15.80 -12.23 -0.06
N GLY A 112 14.89 -11.74 0.79
CA GLY A 112 14.26 -10.45 0.60
C GLY A 112 13.70 -9.78 1.85
N VAL A 113 13.11 -8.61 1.64
CA VAL A 113 12.56 -7.74 2.69
C VAL A 113 11.25 -7.09 2.26
N PHE A 114 10.31 -7.02 3.20
CA PHE A 114 9.07 -6.24 3.12
C PHE A 114 9.25 -4.96 3.95
N VAL A 115 9.27 -3.80 3.29
CA VAL A 115 9.43 -2.48 3.91
C VAL A 115 8.06 -1.86 4.11
N CYS A 116 7.61 -1.85 5.37
CA CYS A 116 6.25 -1.53 5.84
C CYS A 116 6.28 -0.49 6.99
N VAL A 117 7.20 0.47 6.91
CA VAL A 117 7.39 1.55 7.89
C VAL A 117 6.47 2.75 7.59
N ARG A 118 6.67 3.88 8.27
CA ARG A 118 6.01 5.15 7.93
C ARG A 118 6.59 5.72 6.63
N ASP A 119 5.77 6.43 5.85
CA ASP A 119 6.07 6.91 4.49
C ASP A 119 7.43 7.63 4.35
N GLY A 120 7.79 8.50 5.30
CA GLY A 120 9.07 9.22 5.31
C GLY A 120 10.31 8.35 5.57
N LEU A 121 10.12 7.13 6.07
CA LEU A 121 11.19 6.16 6.34
C LEU A 121 11.43 5.17 5.19
N HIS A 122 10.57 5.12 4.17
CA HIS A 122 10.75 4.22 3.02
C HIS A 122 12.08 4.46 2.30
N ALA A 123 12.43 5.71 2.02
CA ALA A 123 13.66 6.06 1.33
C ALA A 123 14.95 5.72 2.10
N PRO A 124 15.16 6.14 3.37
CA PRO A 124 16.35 5.74 4.12
C PRO A 124 16.44 4.22 4.32
N VAL A 125 15.33 3.53 4.63
CA VAL A 125 15.34 2.06 4.81
C VAL A 125 15.72 1.33 3.52
N VAL A 126 15.13 1.68 2.37
CA VAL A 126 15.44 1.04 1.09
C VAL A 126 16.88 1.37 0.65
N ASN A 127 17.34 2.61 0.84
CA ASN A 127 18.72 3.00 0.49
C ASN A 127 19.78 2.29 1.36
N ASP A 128 19.54 2.14 2.67
CA ASP A 128 20.45 1.46 3.59
C ASP A 128 20.49 -0.07 3.38
N LEU A 129 19.36 -0.68 2.99
CA LEU A 129 19.24 -2.12 2.76
C LEU A 129 19.66 -2.58 1.35
N ALA A 130 19.53 -1.75 0.31
CA ALA A 130 19.87 -2.13 -1.06
C ALA A 130 21.32 -2.69 -1.23
N PRO A 131 22.36 -2.16 -0.56
CA PRO A 131 23.72 -2.73 -0.56
C PRO A 131 23.86 -4.13 0.04
N LEU A 132 22.82 -4.69 0.67
CA LEU A 132 22.79 -6.10 1.06
C LEU A 132 22.40 -7.03 -0.10
N GLY A 133 21.92 -6.49 -1.23
CA GLY A 133 21.49 -7.30 -2.38
C GLY A 133 20.29 -8.18 -2.05
N LEU A 134 19.32 -7.66 -1.30
CA LEU A 134 18.04 -8.32 -1.01
C LEU A 134 17.00 -7.99 -2.10
N HIS A 135 16.06 -8.89 -2.35
CA HIS A 135 14.84 -8.56 -3.08
C HIS A 135 13.93 -7.68 -2.21
N ILE A 136 13.33 -6.63 -2.75
CA ILE A 136 12.60 -5.63 -1.95
C ILE A 136 11.15 -5.51 -2.42
N MET A 137 10.21 -5.59 -1.49
CA MET A 137 8.88 -5.00 -1.67
C MET A 137 8.70 -3.86 -0.68
N CYS A 138 8.30 -2.68 -1.15
CA CYS A 138 8.08 -1.48 -0.35
C CYS A 138 6.61 -1.08 -0.38
N GLU A 139 6.05 -0.63 0.75
CA GLU A 139 4.71 -0.07 0.77
C GLU A 139 4.59 1.23 -0.04
N LYS A 140 3.35 1.62 -0.36
CA LYS A 140 3.05 2.90 -1.02
C LYS A 140 2.78 4.00 0.02
N PRO A 141 3.07 5.28 -0.26
CA PRO A 141 3.83 5.80 -1.40
C PRO A 141 5.32 5.44 -1.30
N LEU A 142 6.00 5.36 -2.45
CA LEU A 142 7.43 5.03 -2.51
C LEU A 142 8.30 5.98 -1.65
N ALA A 143 7.96 7.27 -1.65
CA ALA A 143 8.44 8.28 -0.71
C ALA A 143 7.50 9.50 -0.74
N THR A 144 7.64 10.39 0.25
CA THR A 144 6.88 11.66 0.33
C THR A 144 7.42 12.75 -0.61
N SER A 145 8.63 12.60 -1.16
CA SER A 145 9.23 13.55 -2.11
C SER A 145 9.70 12.87 -3.40
N LEU A 146 9.74 13.64 -4.49
CA LEU A 146 10.31 13.19 -5.77
C LEU A 146 11.81 12.93 -5.66
N SER A 147 12.54 13.79 -4.94
CA SER A 147 13.97 13.63 -4.66
C SER A 147 14.31 12.30 -4.00
N ASP A 148 13.44 11.82 -3.11
CA ASP A 148 13.60 10.55 -2.40
C ASP A 148 13.22 9.35 -3.26
N CYS A 149 12.16 9.46 -4.08
CA CYS A 149 11.85 8.48 -5.12
C CYS A 149 13.05 8.27 -6.07
N LEU A 150 13.67 9.36 -6.52
CA LEU A 150 14.87 9.33 -7.37
C LEU A 150 16.13 8.91 -6.60
N SER A 151 16.19 9.12 -5.28
CA SER A 151 17.23 8.56 -4.42
C SER A 151 17.17 7.03 -4.44
N ILE A 152 15.99 6.46 -4.17
CA ILE A 152 15.74 5.01 -4.25
C ILE A 152 16.09 4.47 -5.64
N GLN A 153 15.64 5.14 -6.72
CA GLN A 153 15.95 4.70 -8.09
C GLN A 153 17.45 4.65 -8.36
N ARG A 154 18.20 5.67 -7.96
CA ARG A 154 19.66 5.74 -8.15
C ARG A 154 20.38 4.66 -7.33
N THR A 155 19.99 4.45 -6.08
CA THR A 155 20.62 3.43 -5.22
C THR A 155 20.36 2.01 -5.74
N LEU A 156 19.13 1.70 -6.20
CA LEU A 156 18.81 0.40 -6.77
C LEU A 156 19.52 0.16 -8.11
N ASN A 157 19.57 1.16 -8.99
CA ASN A 157 20.28 1.08 -10.27
C ASN A 157 21.81 1.01 -10.11
N ALA A 158 22.36 1.40 -8.96
CA ALA A 158 23.79 1.37 -8.67
C ALA A 158 24.27 0.04 -8.05
N GLN A 159 23.38 -0.94 -7.82
CA GLN A 159 23.78 -2.24 -7.29
C GLN A 159 24.50 -3.08 -8.36
N PRO A 160 25.54 -3.88 -7.99
CA PRO A 160 26.32 -4.67 -8.94
C PRO A 160 25.52 -5.81 -9.58
N GLU A 161 24.47 -6.27 -8.91
CA GLU A 161 23.48 -7.19 -9.44
C GLU A 161 22.09 -6.57 -9.26
N PRO A 162 21.19 -6.68 -10.25
CA PRO A 162 19.81 -6.26 -10.08
C PRO A 162 19.08 -7.16 -9.06
N ARG A 163 18.01 -6.63 -8.47
CA ARG A 163 17.08 -7.37 -7.61
C ARG A 163 15.64 -7.02 -7.97
N VAL A 164 14.71 -7.95 -7.74
CA VAL A 164 13.28 -7.70 -7.96
C VAL A 164 12.84 -6.62 -6.98
N PHE A 165 12.21 -5.57 -7.51
CA PHE A 165 11.65 -4.48 -6.74
C PHE A 165 10.14 -4.40 -6.94
N ALA A 166 9.39 -4.44 -5.84
CA ALA A 166 7.94 -4.37 -5.83
C ALA A 166 7.45 -3.20 -4.98
N ILE A 167 6.26 -2.69 -5.32
CA ILE A 167 5.59 -1.58 -4.63
C ILE A 167 4.19 -2.04 -4.19
N GLY A 168 3.70 -1.51 -3.06
CA GLY A 168 2.39 -1.76 -2.43
C GLY A 168 1.15 -1.39 -3.26
N HIS A 169 1.23 -1.35 -4.59
CA HIS A 169 0.11 -1.16 -5.52
C HIS A 169 -0.74 -2.45 -5.62
N VAL A 170 -1.18 -2.97 -4.47
CA VAL A 170 -1.85 -4.28 -4.28
C VAL A 170 -3.06 -4.49 -5.18
N LEU A 171 -3.82 -3.43 -5.47
CA LEU A 171 -5.00 -3.49 -6.33
C LEU A 171 -4.68 -3.87 -7.80
N ARG A 172 -3.41 -3.93 -8.23
CA ARG A 172 -3.02 -4.56 -9.52
C ARG A 172 -3.33 -6.06 -9.58
N TYR A 173 -3.42 -6.73 -8.43
CA TYR A 173 -3.48 -8.19 -8.30
C TYR A 173 -4.78 -8.69 -7.67
N SER A 174 -5.79 -7.82 -7.47
CA SER A 174 -7.13 -8.29 -7.10
C SER A 174 -7.78 -8.99 -8.31
N PRO A 175 -8.56 -10.07 -8.12
CA PRO A 175 -9.23 -10.76 -9.24
C PRO A 175 -10.12 -9.83 -10.06
N HIS A 176 -10.71 -8.82 -9.42
CA HIS A 176 -11.46 -7.76 -10.10
C HIS A 176 -10.62 -7.01 -11.14
N ASN A 177 -9.48 -6.43 -10.73
CA ASN A 177 -8.69 -5.60 -11.62
C ASN A 177 -7.87 -6.44 -12.62
N MET A 178 -7.53 -7.68 -12.27
CA MET A 178 -6.98 -8.65 -13.22
C MET A 178 -8.00 -9.00 -14.32
N LEU A 179 -9.27 -9.22 -13.97
CA LEU A 179 -10.35 -9.45 -14.93
C LEU A 179 -10.63 -8.20 -15.79
N LEU A 180 -10.71 -7.01 -15.20
CA LEU A 180 -10.87 -5.76 -15.92
C LEU A 180 -9.74 -5.54 -16.94
N ARG A 181 -8.48 -5.78 -16.53
CA ARG A 181 -7.31 -5.72 -17.41
C ARG A 181 -7.38 -6.74 -18.55
N HIS A 182 -7.78 -7.98 -18.27
CA HIS A 182 -7.95 -9.05 -19.27
C HIS A 182 -9.02 -8.68 -20.31
N LEU A 183 -10.20 -8.22 -19.86
CA LEU A 183 -11.29 -7.76 -20.72
C LEU A 183 -10.87 -6.60 -21.64
N LEU A 184 -10.07 -5.65 -21.13
CA LEU A 184 -9.62 -4.48 -21.89
C LEU A 184 -8.48 -4.76 -22.87
N LEU A 185 -7.49 -5.57 -22.48
CA LEU A 185 -6.22 -5.68 -23.23
C LEU A 185 -6.10 -6.95 -24.08
N GLU A 186 -6.75 -8.04 -23.65
CA GLU A 186 -6.59 -9.37 -24.23
C GLU A 186 -7.85 -9.76 -25.02
N GLU A 187 -9.03 -9.69 -24.40
CA GLU A 187 -10.32 -9.88 -25.08
C GLU A 187 -10.77 -8.64 -25.88
N LYS A 188 -10.24 -7.45 -25.54
CA LYS A 188 -10.53 -6.14 -26.17
C LYS A 188 -12.03 -5.84 -26.33
N VAL A 189 -12.82 -6.10 -25.29
CA VAL A 189 -14.31 -6.11 -25.36
C VAL A 189 -14.98 -4.76 -25.65
N VAL A 190 -14.21 -3.67 -25.72
CA VAL A 190 -14.67 -2.33 -26.14
C VAL A 190 -13.93 -1.77 -27.35
N GLY A 191 -13.06 -2.56 -27.98
CA GLY A 191 -12.12 -2.07 -28.99
C GLY A 191 -11.05 -1.18 -28.38
N ASP A 192 -10.73 -0.06 -29.04
CA ASP A 192 -9.75 0.90 -28.54
C ASP A 192 -10.38 1.85 -27.52
N VAL A 193 -9.77 1.96 -26.34
CA VAL A 193 -10.22 2.90 -25.29
C VAL A 193 -10.08 4.34 -25.79
N LEU A 194 -11.16 5.11 -25.68
CA LEU A 194 -11.25 6.53 -26.04
C LEU A 194 -11.22 7.42 -24.79
N SER A 195 -11.98 7.04 -23.75
CA SER A 195 -12.06 7.78 -22.50
C SER A 195 -12.26 6.84 -21.31
N MET A 196 -11.75 7.24 -20.14
CA MET A 196 -12.07 6.58 -18.87
C MET A 196 -12.37 7.59 -17.75
N GLU A 197 -13.31 7.20 -16.89
CA GLU A 197 -13.63 7.85 -15.62
C GLU A 197 -13.37 6.83 -14.51
N HIS A 198 -12.54 7.18 -13.52
CA HIS A 198 -12.32 6.37 -12.32
C HIS A 198 -12.61 7.22 -11.09
N THR A 199 -13.68 6.90 -10.36
CA THR A 199 -13.90 7.44 -9.02
C THR A 199 -13.24 6.52 -8.00
N GLU A 200 -12.36 7.09 -7.18
CA GLU A 200 -11.97 6.50 -5.91
C GLU A 200 -12.76 7.19 -4.78
N PRO A 201 -13.92 6.63 -4.38
CA PRO A 201 -14.60 7.04 -3.18
C PRO A 201 -13.80 6.58 -1.97
N ILE A 202 -13.11 7.52 -1.35
CA ILE A 202 -12.31 7.32 -0.14
C ILE A 202 -13.18 6.83 1.03
N GLY A 203 -14.51 7.01 0.94
CA GLY A 203 -15.34 7.33 2.09
C GLY A 203 -14.70 8.48 2.85
N TYR A 204 -14.92 8.62 4.15
CA TYR A 204 -14.18 9.62 4.91
C TYR A 204 -12.79 9.12 5.41
N TRP A 205 -12.11 8.10 4.80
CA TRP A 205 -10.73 7.62 5.20
C TRP A 205 -9.77 6.67 4.33
N HIS A 206 -9.94 6.21 3.06
CA HIS A 206 -8.93 5.27 2.40
C HIS A 206 -8.60 5.34 0.85
N PHE A 207 -7.57 4.60 0.36
CA PHE A 207 -6.90 4.65 -1.00
C PHE A 207 -6.25 3.27 -1.45
N SER A 208 -5.67 2.91 -2.64
CA SER A 208 -5.70 3.31 -4.10
C SER A 208 -4.90 2.40 -5.12
N HIS A 209 -5.00 2.63 -6.47
CA HIS A 209 -4.09 2.25 -7.63
C HIS A 209 -4.33 1.03 -8.62
N SER A 210 -3.85 1.12 -9.90
CA SER A 210 -3.32 0.01 -10.82
C SER A 210 -2.88 0.47 -12.26
N TYR A 211 -2.44 -0.42 -13.21
CA TYR A 211 -1.62 -0.09 -14.43
C TYR A 211 -1.74 -1.02 -15.67
N ALA A 212 -1.35 -0.55 -16.88
CA ALA A 212 -1.19 -1.29 -18.15
C ALA A 212 -0.08 -0.69 -19.07
N SER A 213 0.18 -1.27 -20.25
CA SER A 213 1.34 -0.95 -21.13
C SER A 213 1.44 0.53 -21.56
N ILE A 214 2.68 1.00 -21.70
CA ILE A 214 3.00 2.43 -21.61
C ILE A 214 2.57 3.22 -22.86
N HIS A 215 1.47 3.94 -22.73
CA HIS A 215 1.17 5.13 -23.51
C HIS A 215 1.37 6.33 -22.56
N LEU A 216 2.36 7.18 -22.82
CA LEU A 216 2.65 8.32 -21.93
C LEU A 216 1.68 9.47 -22.19
N PRO A 217 1.10 10.10 -21.15
CA PRO A 217 0.22 11.24 -21.34
C PRO A 217 0.99 12.39 -22.02
N SER A 218 0.31 13.14 -22.86
CA SER A 218 0.81 14.40 -23.41
C SER A 218 0.74 15.51 -22.35
N SER A 219 -0.37 15.57 -21.59
CA SER A 219 -0.49 16.53 -20.50
C SER A 219 -1.27 16.01 -19.29
N ILE A 220 -1.03 16.65 -18.15
CA ILE A 220 -1.73 16.44 -16.87
C ILE A 220 -2.30 17.79 -16.41
N SER A 221 -3.56 17.81 -15.99
CA SER A 221 -4.15 18.90 -15.23
C SER A 221 -4.77 18.37 -13.94
N SER A 222 -4.84 19.20 -12.89
CA SER A 222 -5.53 18.84 -11.66
C SER A 222 -6.19 20.04 -11.02
N VAL A 223 -7.39 19.82 -10.50
CA VAL A 223 -8.15 20.79 -9.71
C VAL A 223 -8.64 20.10 -8.45
N GLY A 224 -8.45 20.73 -7.30
CA GLY A 224 -8.79 20.13 -6.01
C GLY A 224 -8.38 21.01 -4.85
N SER A 225 -9.08 20.87 -3.73
CA SER A 225 -8.78 21.59 -2.50
C SER A 225 -9.25 20.79 -1.30
N LEU A 226 -8.68 21.08 -0.13
CA LEU A 226 -9.25 20.70 1.14
C LEU A 226 -10.42 21.65 1.46
N LYS A 227 -11.65 21.12 1.35
CA LYS A 227 -12.91 21.87 1.48
C LYS A 227 -13.44 21.89 2.90
N GLN A 228 -13.42 20.75 3.60
CA GLN A 228 -14.07 20.55 4.89
C GLN A 228 -13.10 20.59 6.07
N PHE A 229 -11.96 19.89 6.04
CA PHE A 229 -11.10 19.69 7.23
C PHE A 229 -10.08 20.82 7.46
N ARG A 230 -10.52 22.07 7.32
CA ARG A 230 -9.70 23.28 7.54
C ARG A 230 -10.28 24.15 8.65
N ARG A 231 -9.44 24.85 9.40
CA ARG A 231 -9.81 25.69 10.58
C ARG A 231 -11.01 26.62 10.34
N SER A 232 -11.15 27.22 9.16
CA SER A 232 -12.26 28.11 8.80
C SER A 232 -13.63 27.43 8.66
N MET A 233 -13.68 26.09 8.63
CA MET A 233 -14.89 25.27 8.56
C MET A 233 -15.22 24.57 9.90
N LYS A 234 -14.39 24.78 10.93
CA LYS A 234 -14.62 24.24 12.27
C LYS A 234 -15.94 24.79 12.83
N PRO A 235 -16.88 23.93 13.26
CA PRO A 235 -18.12 24.39 13.87
C PRO A 235 -17.85 25.28 15.10
N ARG A 236 -18.60 26.39 15.21
CA ARG A 236 -18.39 27.39 16.27
C ARG A 236 -18.60 26.81 17.66
N GLU A 237 -19.50 25.84 17.73
CA GLU A 237 -19.88 25.05 18.88
C GLU A 237 -18.68 24.28 19.47
N ALA A 238 -17.70 23.90 18.65
CA ALA A 238 -16.48 23.21 19.10
C ALA A 238 -15.44 24.15 19.74
N GLY A 239 -15.60 25.48 19.61
CA GLY A 239 -14.72 26.49 20.19
C GLY A 239 -13.24 26.31 19.80
N SER A 240 -12.33 26.59 20.74
CA SER A 240 -10.88 26.45 20.55
C SER A 240 -10.34 25.03 20.76
N ALA A 241 -11.18 24.01 20.97
CA ALA A 241 -10.72 22.66 21.31
C ALA A 241 -9.87 22.03 20.18
N THR A 242 -8.66 21.60 20.52
CA THR A 242 -7.69 20.93 19.62
C THR A 242 -7.82 19.41 19.65
N ASN A 243 -8.29 18.83 20.76
CA ASN A 243 -8.55 17.40 20.92
C ASN A 243 -10.06 17.11 21.06
N CYS A 244 -10.51 15.93 20.64
CA CYS A 244 -11.92 15.53 20.71
C CYS A 244 -12.44 15.28 22.13
N LEU A 245 -11.61 14.88 23.09
CA LEU A 245 -12.05 14.59 24.46
C LEU A 245 -12.46 15.86 25.23
N SER A 246 -11.76 16.97 24.98
CA SER A 246 -12.05 18.31 25.53
C SER A 246 -13.05 19.11 24.69
N CYS A 247 -13.46 18.60 23.52
CA CYS A 247 -14.38 19.29 22.63
C CYS A 247 -15.82 19.27 23.18
N PRO A 248 -16.48 20.43 23.39
CA PRO A 248 -17.87 20.50 23.86
C PRO A 248 -18.89 19.94 22.83
N MET A 249 -18.48 19.74 21.58
CA MET A 249 -19.31 19.15 20.52
C MET A 249 -19.04 17.65 20.30
N LYS A 250 -18.20 17.00 21.12
CA LYS A 250 -17.82 15.57 20.94
C LYS A 250 -19.02 14.62 20.87
N ASP A 251 -20.10 14.94 21.57
CA ASP A 251 -21.30 14.10 21.68
C ASP A 251 -22.30 14.33 20.53
N THR A 252 -22.01 15.24 19.59
CA THR A 252 -22.81 15.47 18.36
C THR A 252 -21.99 15.46 17.07
N CYS A 253 -20.69 15.76 17.13
CA CYS A 253 -19.78 15.82 15.98
C CYS A 253 -19.67 14.48 15.23
N LEU A 254 -19.78 14.53 13.89
CA LEU A 254 -19.59 13.37 13.00
C LEU A 254 -18.16 12.80 13.06
N TYR A 255 -17.17 13.67 13.27
CA TYR A 255 -15.74 13.38 13.31
C TYR A 255 -15.17 13.27 14.74
N SER A 256 -16.04 12.99 15.72
CA SER A 256 -15.63 12.80 17.11
C SER A 256 -14.82 11.51 17.28
N ALA A 257 -13.56 11.61 17.71
CA ALA A 257 -12.70 10.44 17.91
C ALA A 257 -13.31 9.40 18.88
N PRO A 258 -13.89 9.75 20.05
CA PRO A 258 -14.68 8.82 20.86
C PRO A 258 -15.74 8.06 20.06
N LYS A 259 -16.57 8.76 19.28
CA LYS A 259 -17.62 8.10 18.48
C LYS A 259 -17.07 7.19 17.39
N ILE A 260 -15.92 7.55 16.82
CA ILE A 260 -15.29 6.77 15.75
C ILE A 260 -14.64 5.52 16.32
N TYR A 261 -13.92 5.59 17.43
CA TYR A 261 -13.11 4.47 17.92
C TYR A 261 -13.79 3.68 19.06
N TYR A 262 -14.53 4.33 19.95
CA TYR A 262 -15.27 3.66 21.02
C TYR A 262 -16.68 3.22 20.54
N ASP A 263 -17.65 4.15 20.40
CA ASP A 263 -19.07 3.84 20.15
C ASP A 263 -19.29 2.97 18.88
N LYS A 264 -18.52 3.24 17.82
CA LYS A 264 -18.66 2.53 16.53
C LYS A 264 -17.96 1.17 16.52
N HIS A 265 -16.89 0.97 17.30
CA HIS A 265 -16.01 -0.20 17.21
C HIS A 265 -15.76 -0.89 18.55
N LEU A 266 -14.95 -0.33 19.46
CA LEU A 266 -14.51 -1.05 20.68
C LEU A 266 -15.69 -1.42 21.61
N GLU A 267 -16.72 -0.57 21.73
CA GLU A 267 -17.91 -0.89 22.53
C GLU A 267 -18.63 -2.15 22.04
N LYS A 268 -18.54 -2.42 20.73
CA LYS A 268 -19.13 -3.55 20.00
C LYS A 268 -18.15 -4.71 19.80
N ASP A 269 -17.06 -4.74 20.58
CA ASP A 269 -16.00 -5.74 20.53
C ASP A 269 -15.26 -5.83 19.17
N ILE A 270 -15.30 -4.77 18.36
CA ILE A 270 -14.53 -4.67 17.12
C ILE A 270 -13.14 -4.10 17.45
N THR A 271 -12.16 -4.99 17.63
CA THR A 271 -10.78 -4.66 18.02
C THR A 271 -9.76 -4.66 16.87
N LYS A 272 -10.15 -5.14 15.69
CA LYS A 272 -9.38 -4.94 14.45
C LYS A 272 -9.47 -3.47 14.00
N TRP A 273 -8.95 -3.17 12.79
CA TRP A 273 -9.05 -1.86 12.16
C TRP A 273 -10.41 -1.18 12.44
N PRO A 274 -10.43 0.07 12.95
CA PRO A 274 -9.29 0.97 13.14
C PRO A 274 -8.53 0.80 14.47
N ILE A 275 -8.97 -0.05 15.40
CA ILE A 275 -8.53 -0.02 16.80
C ILE A 275 -7.10 -0.51 16.98
N ASP A 276 -6.73 -1.60 16.33
CA ASP A 276 -5.36 -2.11 16.24
C ASP A 276 -4.34 -1.09 15.66
N VAL A 277 -4.80 -0.17 14.81
CA VAL A 277 -4.01 0.93 14.24
C VAL A 277 -3.95 2.15 15.17
N VAL A 278 -5.01 2.42 15.93
CA VAL A 278 -5.04 3.48 16.96
C VAL A 278 -4.14 3.11 18.14
N ASN A 279 -4.38 1.96 18.75
CA ASN A 279 -3.56 1.43 19.83
C ASN A 279 -3.52 -0.12 19.71
N PRO A 280 -2.35 -0.71 19.35
CA PRO A 280 -2.24 -2.14 19.08
C PRO A 280 -2.33 -3.02 20.34
N GLU A 281 -2.27 -2.43 21.54
CA GLU A 281 -2.36 -3.15 22.81
C GLU A 281 -3.82 -3.35 23.26
N VAL A 282 -4.73 -2.46 22.85
CA VAL A 282 -6.17 -2.51 23.19
C VAL A 282 -6.84 -3.88 22.90
N PRO A 283 -6.55 -4.60 21.79
CA PRO A 283 -7.09 -5.94 21.57
C PRO A 283 -6.66 -6.97 22.65
N GLY A 284 -5.40 -6.94 23.08
CA GLY A 284 -4.88 -7.81 24.14
C GLY A 284 -5.41 -7.40 25.52
N ILE A 285 -5.44 -6.10 25.81
CA ILE A 285 -6.01 -5.56 27.06
C ILE A 285 -7.51 -5.93 27.17
N LEU A 286 -8.27 -5.96 26.07
CA LEU A 286 -9.66 -6.43 26.10
C LEU A 286 -9.76 -7.91 26.47
N GLN A 287 -8.88 -8.75 25.92
CA GLN A 287 -8.85 -10.19 26.17
C GLN A 287 -8.42 -10.52 27.61
N ASP A 288 -7.37 -9.86 28.11
CA ASP A 288 -6.72 -10.22 29.38
C ASP A 288 -7.27 -9.43 30.59
N GLN A 289 -7.79 -8.22 30.37
CA GLN A 289 -8.17 -7.27 31.43
C GLN A 289 -9.60 -6.72 31.28
N GLY A 290 -10.28 -6.99 30.16
CA GLY A 290 -11.70 -6.67 29.95
C GLY A 290 -12.00 -5.24 29.48
N LYS A 291 -13.30 -4.98 29.24
CA LYS A 291 -13.78 -3.79 28.50
C LYS A 291 -13.34 -2.46 29.10
N GLU A 292 -13.41 -2.26 30.42
CA GLU A 292 -13.03 -0.97 31.03
C GLU A 292 -11.52 -0.70 30.98
N ALA A 293 -10.67 -1.73 31.05
CA ALA A 293 -9.23 -1.57 30.87
C ALA A 293 -8.90 -1.20 29.40
N ALA A 294 -9.49 -1.92 28.45
CA ALA A 294 -9.32 -1.66 27.01
C ALA A 294 -9.83 -0.26 26.62
N ARG A 295 -10.98 0.14 27.17
CA ARG A 295 -11.56 1.48 27.05
C ARG A 295 -10.63 2.55 27.63
N SER A 296 -10.08 2.31 28.82
CA SER A 296 -9.14 3.25 29.46
C SER A 296 -7.87 3.43 28.64
N ALA A 297 -7.30 2.34 28.10
CA ALA A 297 -6.14 2.40 27.21
C ALA A 297 -6.44 3.14 25.89
N LEU A 298 -7.59 2.88 25.25
CA LEU A 298 -8.01 3.62 24.07
C LEU A 298 -8.17 5.12 24.37
N PHE A 299 -8.87 5.48 25.44
CA PHE A 299 -9.08 6.89 25.80
C PHE A 299 -7.79 7.60 26.23
N ALA A 300 -6.78 6.89 26.75
CA ALA A 300 -5.45 7.45 26.98
C ALA A 300 -4.77 7.84 25.66
N THR A 301 -4.79 6.96 24.64
CA THR A 301 -4.27 7.30 23.30
C THR A 301 -5.08 8.41 22.62
N LEU A 302 -6.39 8.46 22.82
CA LEU A 302 -7.22 9.58 22.33
C LEU A 302 -7.05 10.88 23.13
N ALA A 303 -6.35 10.87 24.27
CA ALA A 303 -5.97 12.07 25.00
C ALA A 303 -4.66 12.71 24.48
N GLU A 304 -3.92 12.01 23.62
CA GLU A 304 -2.72 12.55 22.96
C GLU A 304 -3.09 13.72 22.05
N ASP A 305 -2.41 14.85 22.23
CA ASP A 305 -2.58 16.07 21.43
C ASP A 305 -1.30 16.90 21.43
N TYR A 306 -1.16 17.79 20.43
CA TYR A 306 -0.01 18.68 20.29
C TYR A 306 -0.39 20.16 20.18
N ASP A 307 0.55 21.04 20.49
CA ASP A 307 0.53 22.43 20.07
C ASP A 307 1.84 22.71 19.32
N ALA A 308 1.76 23.35 18.15
CA ALA A 308 2.93 23.69 17.33
C ALA A 308 3.84 24.72 18.00
N ALA A 309 3.41 25.35 19.10
CA ALA A 309 4.25 26.17 19.97
C ALA A 309 4.97 25.39 21.08
N SER A 310 4.64 24.11 21.32
CA SER A 310 5.22 23.29 22.40
C SER A 310 5.79 21.94 21.97
N ALA A 311 5.38 21.41 20.82
CA ALA A 311 5.94 20.20 20.20
C ALA A 311 6.81 20.56 18.97
N PRO A 312 8.03 20.01 18.85
CA PRO A 312 8.80 20.08 17.60
C PRO A 312 8.03 19.48 16.41
N PRO A 313 8.23 19.99 15.17
CA PRO A 313 7.61 19.41 13.97
C PRO A 313 7.91 17.91 13.82
N GLN A 314 9.14 17.48 14.14
CA GLN A 314 9.55 16.08 14.12
C GLN A 314 8.66 15.21 15.03
N ASP A 315 8.39 15.64 16.26
CA ASP A 315 7.54 14.93 17.22
C ASP A 315 6.07 14.86 16.77
N ILE A 316 5.62 15.86 15.99
CA ILE A 316 4.29 15.89 15.37
C ILE A 316 4.22 14.88 14.22
N GLU A 317 5.21 14.88 13.33
CA GLU A 317 5.33 13.97 12.18
C GLU A 317 5.65 12.50 12.59
N ASP A 318 6.19 12.29 13.80
CA ASP A 318 6.64 10.96 14.25
C ASP A 318 5.55 10.04 14.81
N ARG A 319 4.32 10.53 15.05
CA ARG A 319 3.17 9.68 15.45
C ARG A 319 1.83 10.16 14.89
N SER A 320 0.85 9.26 14.90
CA SER A 320 -0.53 9.53 14.52
C SER A 320 -1.37 10.02 15.71
N TRP A 321 -1.87 11.25 15.66
CA TRP A 321 -2.59 11.90 16.76
C TRP A 321 -4.10 11.65 16.69
N TYR A 322 -4.53 10.40 16.88
CA TYR A 322 -5.93 9.96 16.63
C TYR A 322 -7.01 10.68 17.45
N GLY A 323 -6.66 11.27 18.59
CA GLY A 323 -7.57 12.09 19.40
C GLY A 323 -7.83 13.49 18.84
N ARG A 324 -6.98 13.99 17.93
CA ARG A 324 -6.97 15.38 17.49
C ARG A 324 -8.23 15.75 16.68
N CYS A 325 -8.66 17.00 16.84
CA CYS A 325 -9.73 17.61 16.07
C CYS A 325 -9.31 17.72 14.60
N VAL A 326 -10.07 17.09 13.69
CA VAL A 326 -9.79 17.07 12.24
C VAL A 326 -9.75 18.45 11.57
N TRP A 327 -10.23 19.51 12.23
CA TRP A 327 -10.11 20.89 11.72
C TRP A 327 -8.88 21.63 12.25
N GLU A 328 -8.20 21.10 13.27
CA GLU A 328 -7.01 21.67 13.92
C GLU A 328 -5.73 20.87 13.65
N SER A 329 -5.86 19.72 12.97
CA SER A 329 -4.74 18.98 12.38
C SER A 329 -4.02 19.77 11.29
N ASP A 330 -2.86 19.23 10.95
CA ASP A 330 -1.89 19.62 9.92
C ASP A 330 -2.12 18.92 8.57
N ASN A 331 -2.99 17.90 8.53
CA ASN A 331 -3.41 17.21 7.31
C ASN A 331 -3.98 18.18 6.24
N ASP A 332 -3.29 18.30 5.09
CA ASP A 332 -3.66 19.16 3.97
C ASP A 332 -4.18 18.40 2.73
N VAL A 333 -4.36 17.07 2.84
CA VAL A 333 -4.87 16.20 1.76
C VAL A 333 -6.24 16.70 1.27
N CYS A 334 -6.41 16.78 -0.05
CA CYS A 334 -7.67 17.21 -0.65
C CYS A 334 -8.79 16.20 -0.34
N ASP A 335 -9.96 16.69 0.05
CA ASP A 335 -11.16 15.87 0.27
C ASP A 335 -12.07 15.80 -0.97
N ASP A 336 -11.79 16.61 -1.98
CA ASP A 336 -12.31 16.54 -3.34
C ASP A 336 -11.26 17.02 -4.35
N GLN A 337 -10.82 16.13 -5.24
CA GLN A 337 -9.82 16.40 -6.28
C GLN A 337 -10.11 15.62 -7.55
N THR A 338 -10.01 16.30 -8.69
CA THR A 338 -10.04 15.71 -10.02
C THR A 338 -8.67 15.87 -10.68
N VAL A 339 -8.15 14.80 -11.26
CA VAL A 339 -6.94 14.79 -12.08
C VAL A 339 -7.31 14.31 -13.48
N THR A 340 -6.97 15.08 -14.50
CA THR A 340 -7.22 14.74 -15.90
C THR A 340 -5.89 14.53 -16.62
N PHE A 341 -5.75 13.37 -17.24
CA PHE A 341 -4.66 13.02 -18.15
C PHE A 341 -5.19 13.05 -19.58
N THR A 342 -4.40 13.59 -20.51
CA THR A 342 -4.74 13.58 -21.94
C THR A 342 -3.59 13.05 -22.78
N TRP A 343 -3.93 12.37 -23.86
CA TRP A 343 -3.02 11.86 -24.88
C TRP A 343 -3.47 12.41 -26.23
N GLY A 344 -2.56 13.00 -27.00
CA GLY A 344 -2.79 13.25 -28.43
C GLY A 344 -2.73 11.97 -29.27
N ASP A 345 -2.95 12.10 -30.57
CA ASP A 345 -2.79 11.00 -31.52
C ASP A 345 -1.30 10.64 -31.70
N ASP A 346 -0.99 9.35 -31.69
CA ASP A 346 0.32 8.81 -32.05
C ASP A 346 0.21 7.97 -33.33
N PRO A 347 0.37 8.59 -34.51
CA PRO A 347 0.27 7.90 -35.80
C PRO A 347 1.46 6.99 -36.10
N ALA A 348 2.52 6.99 -35.28
CA ALA A 348 3.65 6.07 -35.46
C ALA A 348 3.32 4.63 -34.99
N VAL A 349 2.29 4.48 -34.16
CA VAL A 349 1.80 3.19 -33.61
C VAL A 349 0.28 3.03 -33.69
N ASP A 350 -0.36 3.82 -34.57
CA ASP A 350 -1.82 3.85 -34.84
C ASP A 350 -2.69 3.97 -33.58
N ARG A 351 -2.38 4.94 -32.71
CA ARG A 351 -3.14 5.20 -31.47
C ARG A 351 -3.83 6.55 -31.53
N GLY A 352 -5.15 6.54 -31.67
CA GLY A 352 -5.97 7.75 -31.52
C GLY A 352 -5.93 8.33 -30.10
N ALA A 353 -6.11 9.64 -30.00
CA ALA A 353 -6.13 10.46 -28.78
C ALA A 353 -7.05 9.92 -27.67
N LYS A 354 -6.72 10.20 -26.40
CA LYS A 354 -7.40 9.64 -25.21
C LYS A 354 -7.51 10.63 -24.07
N THR A 355 -8.48 10.41 -23.19
CA THR A 355 -8.64 11.13 -21.91
C THR A 355 -8.83 10.15 -20.75
N ALA A 356 -8.25 10.44 -19.59
CA ALA A 356 -8.52 9.71 -18.36
C ALA A 356 -8.77 10.70 -17.22
N ILE A 357 -9.89 10.53 -16.52
CA ILE A 357 -10.29 11.36 -15.38
C ILE A 357 -10.28 10.49 -14.12
N PHE A 358 -9.49 10.91 -13.14
CA PHE A 358 -9.48 10.33 -11.80
C PHE A 358 -10.16 11.31 -10.84
N HIS A 359 -11.20 10.86 -10.15
CA HIS A 359 -11.92 11.65 -9.14
C HIS A 359 -11.76 11.03 -7.76
N MET A 360 -11.20 11.80 -6.84
CA MET A 360 -11.04 11.47 -5.42
C MET A 360 -12.08 12.25 -4.62
N ILE A 361 -12.89 11.56 -3.82
CA ILE A 361 -13.95 12.20 -3.02
C ILE A 361 -14.13 11.53 -1.65
N ALA A 362 -14.11 12.36 -0.59
CA ALA A 362 -14.27 11.91 0.79
C ALA A 362 -15.73 11.87 1.28
N GLN A 363 -16.58 12.78 0.79
CA GLN A 363 -17.97 12.90 1.25
C GLN A 363 -18.88 11.90 0.51
N THR A 364 -18.74 10.61 0.84
CA THR A 364 -19.42 9.50 0.16
C THR A 364 -19.70 8.32 1.11
N LEU A 365 -20.79 7.59 0.84
CA LEU A 365 -21.13 6.34 1.53
C LEU A 365 -20.47 5.09 0.90
N ALA A 366 -20.11 5.17 -0.38
CA ALA A 366 -19.55 4.08 -1.18
C ALA A 366 -18.06 3.84 -0.86
N GLN A 367 -17.73 3.69 0.42
CA GLN A 367 -16.35 3.70 0.90
C GLN A 367 -15.55 2.50 0.38
N CYS A 368 -14.37 2.77 -0.19
CA CYS A 368 -13.52 1.76 -0.84
C CYS A 368 -14.12 1.08 -2.08
N GLU A 369 -15.33 1.46 -2.51
CA GLU A 369 -16.02 0.94 -3.70
C GLU A 369 -15.53 1.66 -4.97
N ARG A 370 -14.31 1.34 -5.41
CA ARG A 370 -13.70 1.92 -6.62
C ARG A 370 -14.59 1.59 -7.81
N ARG A 371 -14.98 2.63 -8.55
CA ARG A 371 -15.99 2.55 -9.60
C ARG A 371 -15.61 3.40 -10.78
N GLY A 372 -16.17 3.13 -11.95
CA GLY A 372 -15.86 3.90 -13.12
C GLY A 372 -16.59 3.50 -14.39
N ARG A 373 -16.25 4.23 -15.46
CA ARG A 373 -16.68 3.97 -16.83
C ARG A 373 -15.47 3.96 -17.75
N ILE A 374 -15.49 3.10 -18.77
CA ILE A 374 -14.48 3.07 -19.83
C ILE A 374 -15.23 2.96 -21.15
N TYR A 375 -15.03 3.95 -22.01
CA TYR A 375 -15.68 4.04 -23.32
C TYR A 375 -14.66 3.69 -24.40
N GLY A 376 -15.00 2.79 -25.30
CA GLY A 376 -14.16 2.41 -26.43
C GLY A 376 -14.87 2.52 -27.77
N THR A 377 -14.20 2.11 -28.85
CA THR A 377 -14.73 2.19 -30.22
C THR A 377 -15.86 1.21 -30.53
N THR A 378 -16.00 0.12 -29.79
CA THR A 378 -17.05 -0.91 -30.03
C THR A 378 -17.89 -1.27 -28.81
N GLY A 379 -17.67 -0.63 -27.65
CA GLY A 379 -18.46 -0.89 -26.45
C GLY A 379 -18.17 0.06 -25.29
N GLU A 380 -18.88 -0.13 -24.17
CA GLU A 380 -18.56 0.51 -22.89
C GLU A 380 -18.46 -0.51 -21.75
N ILE A 381 -17.66 -0.18 -20.74
CA ILE A 381 -17.61 -0.87 -19.44
C ILE A 381 -18.10 0.10 -18.36
N ALA A 382 -18.97 -0.36 -17.48
CA ALA A 382 -19.23 0.24 -16.17
C ALA A 382 -18.85 -0.76 -15.07
N TYR A 383 -18.18 -0.30 -14.02
CA TYR A 383 -17.72 -1.18 -12.93
C TYR A 383 -17.79 -0.52 -11.55
N ASP A 384 -17.82 -1.37 -10.52
CA ASP A 384 -17.66 -1.05 -9.10
C ASP A 384 -16.73 -2.10 -8.45
N SER A 385 -16.54 -2.09 -7.12
CA SER A 385 -15.69 -3.11 -6.46
C SER A 385 -16.30 -4.53 -6.39
N GLN A 386 -17.50 -4.76 -6.93
CA GLN A 386 -18.19 -6.06 -6.90
C GLN A 386 -18.42 -6.63 -8.32
N SER A 387 -18.46 -5.79 -9.35
CA SER A 387 -18.93 -6.19 -10.68
C SER A 387 -18.38 -5.35 -11.83
N ILE A 388 -18.27 -6.00 -12.99
CA ILE A 388 -17.88 -5.39 -14.26
C ILE A 388 -19.01 -5.67 -15.25
N THR A 389 -19.68 -4.64 -15.74
CA THR A 389 -20.71 -4.75 -16.79
C THR A 389 -20.16 -4.21 -18.10
N VAL A 390 -20.19 -5.04 -19.13
CA VAL A 390 -19.73 -4.73 -20.49
C VAL A 390 -20.95 -4.67 -21.42
N HIS A 391 -21.02 -3.67 -22.29
CA HIS A 391 -22.02 -3.57 -23.36
C HIS A 391 -21.30 -3.46 -24.72
N ASP A 392 -21.66 -4.32 -25.67
CA ASP A 392 -21.13 -4.33 -27.04
C ASP A 392 -22.09 -3.58 -27.99
N PHE A 393 -21.59 -2.57 -28.69
CA PHE A 393 -22.39 -1.70 -29.56
C PHE A 393 -22.80 -2.36 -30.89
N LYS A 394 -22.20 -3.51 -31.24
CA LYS A 394 -22.41 -4.22 -32.52
C LYS A 394 -23.43 -5.34 -32.40
N SER A 395 -23.48 -6.06 -31.28
CA SER A 395 -24.55 -7.02 -30.96
C SER A 395 -25.72 -6.38 -30.21
N GLY A 396 -25.46 -5.30 -29.46
CA GLY A 396 -26.41 -4.73 -28.51
C GLY A 396 -26.56 -5.54 -27.21
N GLU A 397 -25.72 -6.55 -27.00
CA GLU A 397 -25.76 -7.39 -25.80
C GLU A 397 -25.05 -6.72 -24.61
N THR A 398 -25.49 -7.07 -23.40
CA THR A 398 -24.88 -6.60 -22.15
C THR A 398 -24.58 -7.80 -21.24
N LYS A 399 -23.36 -7.86 -20.71
CA LYS A 399 -22.88 -8.96 -19.88
C LYS A 399 -22.23 -8.43 -18.60
N THR A 400 -22.74 -8.88 -17.45
CA THR A 400 -22.16 -8.57 -16.14
C THR A 400 -21.34 -9.74 -15.62
N TYR A 401 -20.12 -9.44 -15.20
CA TYR A 401 -19.18 -10.32 -14.54
C TYR A 401 -19.13 -9.99 -13.05
N LYS A 402 -19.05 -11.01 -12.19
CA LYS A 402 -18.83 -10.88 -10.75
C LYS A 402 -17.60 -11.70 -10.37
N PRO A 403 -16.40 -11.11 -10.35
CA PRO A 403 -15.17 -11.83 -10.02
C PRO A 403 -15.18 -12.24 -8.55
N GLU A 404 -14.74 -13.47 -8.26
CA GLU A 404 -14.69 -13.98 -6.90
C GLU A 404 -13.63 -13.23 -6.06
N VAL A 405 -13.99 -12.90 -4.82
CA VAL A 405 -13.12 -12.27 -3.84
C VAL A 405 -12.74 -13.32 -2.80
N PRO A 406 -11.44 -13.61 -2.55
CA PRO A 406 -11.07 -14.68 -1.62
C PRO A 406 -11.52 -14.38 -0.18
N VAL A 407 -11.94 -15.43 0.53
CA VAL A 407 -12.39 -15.33 1.93
C VAL A 407 -11.25 -14.81 2.81
N ASN A 408 -11.57 -13.90 3.74
CA ASN A 408 -10.61 -13.19 4.61
C ASN A 408 -9.55 -12.34 3.89
N SER A 409 -9.70 -12.08 2.59
CA SER A 409 -8.76 -11.24 1.84
C SER A 409 -8.83 -9.76 2.19
N HIS A 410 -7.69 -9.10 2.07
CA HIS A 410 -7.56 -7.65 2.17
C HIS A 410 -7.43 -7.06 0.76
N HIS A 411 -7.94 -5.83 0.56
CA HIS A 411 -8.04 -5.16 -0.76
C HIS A 411 -8.61 -6.06 -1.88
N GLY A 412 -9.59 -6.90 -1.56
CA GLY A 412 -10.23 -7.83 -2.50
C GLY A 412 -9.29 -8.90 -3.07
N GLY A 413 -8.28 -9.34 -2.30
CA GLY A 413 -7.26 -10.32 -2.73
C GLY A 413 -5.96 -9.69 -3.23
N GLY A 414 -5.89 -8.35 -3.34
CA GLY A 414 -4.70 -7.67 -3.87
C GLY A 414 -3.43 -7.86 -3.03
N ASP A 415 -3.55 -7.97 -1.71
CA ASP A 415 -2.41 -8.18 -0.80
C ASP A 415 -1.76 -9.56 -1.02
N ASP A 416 -2.58 -10.61 -1.02
CA ASP A 416 -2.15 -11.98 -1.31
C ASP A 416 -1.63 -12.11 -2.75
N GLY A 417 -2.30 -11.48 -3.72
CA GLY A 417 -1.89 -11.46 -5.12
C GLY A 417 -0.52 -10.79 -5.36
N LEU A 418 -0.28 -9.61 -4.77
CA LEU A 418 1.02 -8.94 -4.82
C LEU A 418 2.11 -9.82 -4.19
N THR A 419 1.83 -10.36 -2.99
CA THR A 419 2.76 -11.21 -2.25
C THR A 419 3.13 -12.44 -3.07
N GLN A 420 2.13 -13.17 -3.59
CA GLN A 420 2.34 -14.38 -4.37
C GLN A 420 3.13 -14.11 -5.66
N CYS A 421 2.91 -12.98 -6.33
CA CYS A 421 3.68 -12.58 -7.51
C CYS A 421 5.13 -12.24 -7.14
N PHE A 422 5.35 -11.49 -6.06
CA PHE A 422 6.70 -11.17 -5.56
C PHE A 422 7.47 -12.44 -5.16
N LEU A 423 6.87 -13.35 -4.40
CA LEU A 423 7.47 -14.63 -4.03
C LEU A 423 7.86 -15.47 -5.25
N ASN A 424 6.99 -15.55 -6.26
CA ASN A 424 7.29 -16.28 -7.50
C ASN A 424 8.43 -15.63 -8.30
N ALA A 425 8.51 -14.29 -8.32
CA ALA A 425 9.61 -13.57 -8.96
C ALA A 425 10.96 -13.81 -8.25
N VAL A 426 10.96 -13.85 -6.91
CA VAL A 426 12.16 -14.18 -6.12
C VAL A 426 12.58 -15.63 -6.35
N GLN A 427 11.63 -16.59 -6.34
CA GLN A 427 11.93 -18.01 -6.59
C GLN A 427 12.56 -18.22 -7.98
N ALA A 428 11.95 -17.65 -9.04
CA ALA A 428 12.43 -17.82 -10.40
C ALA A 428 13.87 -17.29 -10.61
N VAL A 429 14.22 -16.20 -9.93
CA VAL A 429 15.59 -15.67 -9.93
C VAL A 429 16.53 -16.55 -9.10
N LYS A 430 16.12 -16.98 -7.90
CA LYS A 430 16.92 -17.83 -6.99
C LYS A 430 17.25 -19.19 -7.61
N GLU A 431 16.34 -19.76 -8.38
CA GLU A 431 16.52 -21.01 -9.12
C GLU A 431 17.23 -20.83 -10.48
N GLY A 432 17.47 -19.58 -10.91
CA GLY A 432 18.08 -19.27 -12.21
C GLY A 432 17.18 -19.60 -13.42
N SER A 433 15.87 -19.73 -13.22
CA SER A 433 14.91 -20.04 -14.28
C SER A 433 14.39 -18.81 -15.04
N MET A 434 14.59 -17.60 -14.48
CA MET A 434 14.39 -16.31 -15.15
C MET A 434 15.48 -15.31 -14.73
N ASP A 435 15.82 -14.36 -15.60
CA ASP A 435 16.59 -13.19 -15.18
C ASP A 435 15.72 -12.22 -14.36
N VAL A 436 16.34 -11.33 -13.59
CA VAL A 436 15.62 -10.39 -12.71
C VAL A 436 14.67 -9.47 -13.49
N ALA A 437 15.07 -9.00 -14.67
CA ALA A 437 14.24 -8.12 -15.49
C ALA A 437 13.09 -8.89 -16.16
N GLU A 438 13.28 -10.16 -16.51
CA GLU A 438 12.22 -11.06 -16.94
C GLU A 438 11.21 -11.32 -15.81
N ALA A 439 11.66 -11.79 -14.65
CA ALA A 439 10.81 -12.05 -13.49
C ALA A 439 10.04 -10.79 -13.05
N GLN A 440 10.71 -9.63 -13.04
CA GLN A 440 10.11 -8.32 -12.78
C GLN A 440 8.98 -7.98 -13.77
N ARG A 441 9.20 -8.16 -15.09
CA ARG A 441 8.19 -7.90 -16.12
C ARG A 441 7.04 -8.91 -16.09
N TYR A 442 7.35 -10.18 -15.84
CA TYR A 442 6.40 -11.29 -15.92
C TYR A 442 5.46 -11.35 -14.72
N TYR A 443 6.00 -11.36 -13.50
CA TYR A 443 5.21 -11.51 -12.27
C TYR A 443 4.73 -10.18 -11.71
N MET A 444 5.57 -9.14 -11.65
CA MET A 444 5.15 -7.84 -11.09
C MET A 444 4.40 -6.96 -12.12
N GLY A 445 4.45 -7.32 -13.40
CA GLY A 445 3.78 -6.59 -14.48
C GLY A 445 4.28 -5.14 -14.68
N CYS A 446 5.38 -4.74 -14.04
CA CYS A 446 5.94 -3.40 -14.13
C CYS A 446 7.42 -3.36 -13.72
N THR A 447 8.15 -2.39 -14.25
CA THR A 447 9.56 -2.10 -13.94
C THR A 447 9.69 -1.11 -12.78
N LEU A 448 10.91 -0.95 -12.24
CA LEU A 448 11.23 0.14 -11.31
C LEU A 448 10.93 1.52 -11.90
N GLU A 449 11.20 1.73 -13.19
CA GLU A 449 10.88 3.00 -13.87
C GLU A 449 9.37 3.26 -13.87
N ASP A 450 8.53 2.25 -14.03
CA ASP A 450 7.06 2.40 -13.96
C ASP A 450 6.58 2.77 -12.55
N VAL A 451 7.26 2.29 -11.49
CA VAL A 451 6.99 2.72 -10.11
C VAL A 451 7.33 4.19 -9.95
N ILE A 452 8.52 4.62 -10.37
CA ILE A 452 8.94 6.04 -10.36
C ILE A 452 7.97 6.88 -11.18
N ARG A 453 7.54 6.41 -12.34
CA ARG A 453 6.61 7.13 -13.22
C ARG A 453 5.23 7.31 -12.60
N SER A 454 4.73 6.31 -11.85
CA SER A 454 3.46 6.44 -11.13
C SER A 454 3.50 7.50 -10.02
N HIS A 455 4.61 7.61 -9.28
CA HIS A 455 4.76 8.63 -8.23
C HIS A 455 5.07 10.03 -8.80
N ALA A 456 5.91 10.09 -9.85
CA ALA A 456 6.17 11.30 -10.61
C ALA A 456 4.89 11.93 -11.18
N ALA A 457 3.92 11.12 -11.62
CA ALA A 457 2.61 11.61 -12.06
C ALA A 457 1.81 12.30 -10.93
N VAL A 458 1.94 11.86 -9.68
CA VAL A 458 1.33 12.52 -8.51
C VAL A 458 1.98 13.87 -8.25
N PHE A 459 3.32 13.96 -8.25
CA PHE A 459 4.03 15.23 -8.09
C PHE A 459 3.75 16.22 -9.25
N ALA A 460 3.59 15.72 -10.47
CA ALA A 460 3.19 16.54 -11.62
C ALA A 460 1.74 17.04 -11.51
N ALA A 461 0.80 16.20 -11.05
CA ALA A 461 -0.58 16.61 -10.77
C ALA A 461 -0.65 17.65 -9.64
N GLU A 462 0.17 17.52 -8.59
CA GLU A 462 0.24 18.50 -7.52
C GLU A 462 0.89 19.83 -7.96
N GLU A 463 1.90 19.80 -8.85
CA GLU A 463 2.37 21.04 -9.50
C GLU A 463 1.28 21.68 -10.36
N ALA A 464 0.52 20.89 -11.12
CA ALA A 464 -0.60 21.37 -11.94
C ALA A 464 -1.64 22.11 -11.07
N ARG A 465 -2.03 21.49 -9.94
CA ARG A 465 -2.99 22.02 -8.97
C ARG A 465 -2.49 23.29 -8.28
N ARG A 466 -1.29 23.25 -7.67
CA ARG A 466 -0.73 24.38 -6.90
C ARG A 466 -0.28 25.57 -7.75
N ARG A 467 -0.10 25.40 -9.06
CA ARG A 467 0.30 26.46 -10.00
C ARG A 467 -0.78 26.78 -11.04
N GLU A 468 -2.01 26.30 -10.82
CA GLU A 468 -3.22 26.58 -11.62
C GLU A 468 -3.01 26.43 -13.14
N LYS A 469 -2.33 25.35 -13.57
CA LYS A 469 -1.91 25.17 -14.96
C LYS A 469 -1.95 23.73 -15.45
N VAL A 470 -2.02 23.58 -16.77
CA VAL A 470 -1.75 22.30 -17.45
C VAL A 470 -0.24 22.06 -17.48
N ILE A 471 0.18 20.81 -17.22
CA ILE A 471 1.56 20.36 -17.26
C ILE A 471 1.81 19.55 -18.54
N SER A 472 2.73 19.99 -19.39
CA SER A 472 3.33 19.16 -20.43
C SER A 472 4.16 18.05 -19.77
N TRP A 473 3.72 16.80 -19.92
CA TRP A 473 4.33 15.67 -19.19
C TRP A 473 5.79 15.44 -19.62
N LYS A 474 6.08 15.57 -20.93
CA LYS A 474 7.42 15.39 -21.50
C LYS A 474 8.42 16.42 -20.96
N GLU A 475 8.03 17.70 -20.93
CA GLU A 475 8.87 18.77 -20.39
C GLU A 475 9.07 18.62 -18.88
N TRP A 476 8.01 18.25 -18.15
CA TRP A 476 8.09 18.03 -16.71
C TRP A 476 8.99 16.84 -16.38
N TRP A 477 8.86 15.71 -17.07
CA TRP A 477 9.76 14.55 -16.87
C TRP A 477 11.23 14.92 -17.15
N GLN A 478 11.48 15.60 -18.27
CA GLN A 478 12.83 16.04 -18.63
C GLN A 478 13.46 16.99 -17.59
N ARG A 479 12.66 17.84 -16.94
CA ARG A 479 13.11 18.88 -16.00
C ARG A 479 13.20 18.40 -14.54
N ASN A 480 12.52 17.33 -14.15
CA ASN A 480 12.44 16.90 -12.75
C ASN A 480 12.89 15.44 -12.51
N VAL A 481 13.21 14.65 -13.56
CA VAL A 481 13.58 13.22 -13.44
C VAL A 481 14.84 12.86 -14.23
N VAL A 482 15.09 13.48 -15.39
CA VAL A 482 16.23 13.15 -16.27
C VAL A 482 17.48 14.00 -15.97
N THR A 483 17.29 15.18 -15.38
CA THR A 483 18.34 16.12 -14.92
C THR A 483 18.59 15.98 -13.42
#